data_AF-M1BBW3-F1
#
_entry.id   AF-M1BBW3-F1
#
_cell.length_a   1.000
_cell.length_b   1.000
_cell.length_c   1.000
_cell.angle_alpha   90.00
_cell.angle_beta   90.00
_cell.angle_gamma   90.00
#
_symmetry.space_group_name_H-M   'P 1'
#
loop_
_entity.id
_entity.type
_entity.pdbx_description
1 polymer ?
#
loop_
_entity_poly.entity_id
_entity_poly.type
_entity_poly.pdbx_seq_one_letter_code
_entity_poly.pdbx_strand_id
1 'polypeptide(L)'
;MVRSSGAVAVISFPPSLVSPAFLKRWQHLADTLISVKAIPDEDKELAKLLTGYQDMLGLLSVHKVARINTQVPAILEATTFSMKLRKRRALVLECLNQAPVDGSSGSSYGTSGSCSGSSKTGNLDF
;
A
#
# COMPACT_ATOMS: atom_id res chain seq x y z
N MET A 1 -10.42 -4.60 -25.29
CA MET A 1 -11.38 -3.47 -25.18
C MET A 1 -10.78 -2.23 -24.53
N VAL A 2 -10.36 -2.24 -23.25
CA VAL A 2 -9.77 -1.02 -22.62
C VAL A 2 -8.41 -0.67 -23.23
N ARG A 3 -7.46 -1.61 -23.28
CA ARG A 3 -6.12 -1.38 -23.87
C ARG A 3 -6.14 -1.02 -25.36
N SER A 4 -7.07 -1.60 -26.12
CA SER A 4 -7.20 -1.37 -27.57
C SER A 4 -7.88 -0.03 -27.92
N SER A 5 -8.62 0.56 -26.99
CA SER A 5 -9.32 1.84 -27.20
C SER A 5 -8.60 3.04 -26.59
N GLY A 6 -7.48 2.82 -25.87
CA GLY A 6 -6.82 3.88 -25.11
C GLY A 6 -7.65 4.45 -23.96
N ALA A 7 -8.71 3.75 -23.54
CA ALA A 7 -9.58 4.18 -22.46
C ALA A 7 -8.95 3.92 -21.08
N VAL A 8 -9.36 4.70 -20.08
CA VAL A 8 -8.96 4.54 -18.67
C VAL A 8 -10.14 3.96 -17.88
N ALA A 9 -9.86 2.93 -17.07
CA ALA A 9 -10.84 2.35 -16.15
C ALA A 9 -10.34 2.48 -14.71
N VAL A 10 -11.21 2.96 -13.83
CA VAL A 10 -10.95 3.06 -12.38
C VAL A 10 -11.98 2.22 -11.67
N ILE A 11 -11.53 1.33 -10.78
CA ILE A 11 -12.37 0.41 -10.04
C ILE A 11 -11.98 0.51 -8.57
N SER A 12 -12.99 0.74 -7.72
CA SER A 12 -12.82 0.86 -6.28
C SER A 12 -13.79 -0.06 -5.56
N PHE A 13 -13.30 -0.79 -4.56
CA PHE A 13 -14.11 -1.61 -3.68
C PHE A 13 -13.47 -1.68 -2.29
N PRO A 14 -14.25 -1.87 -1.22
CA PRO A 14 -13.70 -2.21 0.08
C PRO A 14 -13.08 -3.63 0.02
N PRO A 15 -11.84 -3.82 0.50
CA PRO A 15 -11.18 -5.13 0.46
C PRO A 15 -11.92 -6.19 1.30
N SER A 16 -12.70 -5.77 2.29
CA SER A 16 -13.52 -6.65 3.14
C SER A 16 -14.69 -7.32 2.42
N LEU A 17 -15.13 -6.78 1.28
CA LEU A 17 -16.28 -7.32 0.53
C LEU A 17 -15.87 -8.37 -0.50
N VAL A 18 -14.58 -8.68 -0.59
CA VAL A 18 -14.00 -9.38 -1.74
C VAL A 18 -13.09 -10.50 -1.27
N SER A 19 -13.19 -11.67 -1.91
CA SER A 19 -12.34 -12.81 -1.54
C SER A 19 -10.87 -12.58 -1.92
N PRO A 20 -9.91 -13.14 -1.15
CA PRO A 20 -8.48 -13.00 -1.47
C PRO A 20 -8.11 -13.50 -2.88
N ALA A 21 -8.80 -14.54 -3.37
CA ALA A 21 -8.59 -15.08 -4.71
C ALA A 21 -9.04 -14.12 -5.81
N PHE A 22 -10.08 -13.33 -5.57
CA PHE A 22 -10.52 -12.28 -6.50
C PHE A 22 -9.54 -11.10 -6.48
N LEU A 23 -9.07 -10.67 -5.30
CA LEU A 23 -8.07 -9.61 -5.18
C LEU A 23 -6.80 -9.91 -5.99
N LYS A 24 -6.28 -11.14 -5.86
CA LYS A 24 -5.12 -11.60 -6.65
C LYS A 24 -5.37 -11.54 -8.16
N ARG A 25 -6.55 -11.99 -8.61
CA ARG A 25 -6.92 -11.91 -10.03
C ARG A 25 -6.96 -10.47 -10.53
N TRP A 26 -7.55 -9.56 -9.76
CA TRP A 26 -7.58 -8.13 -10.13
C TRP A 26 -6.20 -7.49 -10.11
N GLN A 27 -5.32 -7.85 -9.18
CA GLN A 27 -3.94 -7.39 -9.17
C GLN A 27 -3.17 -7.80 -10.44
N HIS A 28 -3.42 -9.00 -10.97
CA HIS A 28 -2.82 -9.43 -12.23
C HIS A 28 -3.38 -8.66 -13.44
N LEU A 29 -4.67 -8.30 -13.41
CA LEU A 29 -5.33 -7.57 -14.50
C LEU A 29 -5.06 -6.06 -14.47
N ALA A 30 -4.87 -5.47 -13.30
CA ALA A 30 -4.70 -4.03 -13.14
C ALA A 30 -3.28 -3.58 -13.50
N ASP A 31 -3.17 -2.50 -14.26
CA ASP A 31 -1.88 -1.85 -14.54
C ASP A 31 -1.39 -1.03 -13.33
N THR A 32 -2.32 -0.50 -12.54
CA THR A 32 -2.05 0.25 -11.31
C THR A 32 -2.90 -0.29 -10.15
N LEU A 33 -2.27 -0.53 -9.01
CA LEU A 33 -2.93 -0.98 -7.77
C LEU A 33 -2.50 -0.07 -6.62
N ILE A 34 -3.49 0.47 -5.92
CA ILE A 34 -3.31 1.38 -4.80
C ILE A 34 -4.24 0.93 -3.66
N SER A 35 -3.76 0.91 -2.43
CA SER A 35 -4.58 0.70 -1.23
C SER A 35 -4.72 2.01 -0.46
N VAL A 36 -5.89 2.19 0.16
CA VAL A 36 -6.21 3.33 1.02
C VAL A 36 -6.49 2.78 2.40
N LYS A 37 -5.76 3.28 3.41
CA LYS A 37 -5.95 2.91 4.81
C LYS A 37 -6.27 4.16 5.62
N ALA A 38 -7.44 4.17 6.26
CA ALA A 38 -7.79 5.25 7.20
C ALA A 38 -6.99 5.10 8.49
N ILE A 39 -6.68 6.22 9.15
CA ILE A 39 -6.13 6.21 10.51
C ILE A 39 -7.24 5.76 11.47
N PRO A 40 -7.04 4.70 12.28
CA PRO A 40 -8.02 4.25 13.25
C PRO A 40 -8.27 5.32 14.31
N ASP A 41 -9.45 5.32 14.92
CA ASP A 41 -9.85 6.37 15.86
C ASP A 41 -8.95 6.44 17.10
N GLU A 42 -8.37 5.32 17.52
CA GLU A 42 -7.40 5.25 18.63
C GLU A 42 -6.14 6.09 18.34
N ASP A 43 -5.64 6.03 17.10
CA ASP A 43 -4.47 6.78 16.66
C ASP A 43 -4.78 8.26 16.41
N LYS A 44 -6.06 8.65 16.30
CA LYS A 44 -6.45 10.06 16.13
C LYS A 44 -6.18 10.88 17.39
N GLU A 45 -6.19 10.27 18.57
CA GLU A 45 -5.81 10.97 19.80
C GLU A 45 -4.32 11.26 19.83
N LEU A 46 -3.51 10.30 19.39
CA LEU A 46 -2.05 10.48 19.21
C LEU A 46 -1.75 11.50 18.11
N ALA A 47 -2.56 11.54 17.04
CA ALA A 47 -2.45 12.53 15.97
C ALA A 47 -2.71 13.96 16.43
N LYS A 48 -3.52 14.19 17.49
CA LYS A 48 -3.72 15.53 18.07
C LYS A 48 -2.45 16.05 18.77
N LEU A 49 -1.61 15.15 19.28
CA LEU A 49 -0.38 15.49 19.99
C LEU A 49 0.78 15.74 19.03
N LEU A 50 0.76 15.14 17.84
CA LEU A 50 1.79 15.29 16.83
C LEU A 50 1.36 16.31 15.76
N THR A 51 2.00 17.48 15.77
CA THR A 51 1.67 18.65 14.92
C THR A 51 1.63 18.38 13.41
N GLY A 52 2.25 17.29 12.93
CA GLY A 52 2.20 16.87 11.52
C GLY A 52 1.08 15.89 11.15
N TYR A 53 0.44 15.26 12.15
CA TYR A 53 -0.57 14.20 11.97
C TYR A 53 -2.01 14.71 12.10
N GLN A 54 -2.22 15.91 12.65
CA GLN A 54 -3.55 16.45 12.94
C GLN A 54 -4.45 16.59 11.69
N ASP A 55 -3.87 16.84 10.53
CA ASP A 55 -4.59 16.98 9.25
C ASP A 55 -4.59 15.69 8.41
N MET A 56 -4.04 14.60 8.93
CA MET A 56 -3.91 13.33 8.21
C MET A 56 -5.18 12.50 8.34
N LEU A 57 -5.73 12.08 7.20
CA LEU A 57 -6.91 11.22 7.12
C LEU A 57 -6.54 9.74 7.05
N GLY A 58 -5.38 9.44 6.48
CA GLY A 58 -5.02 8.09 6.11
C GLY A 58 -3.70 8.01 5.38
N LEU A 59 -3.38 6.78 5.00
CA LEU A 59 -2.25 6.41 4.16
C LEU A 59 -2.78 5.93 2.80
N LEU A 60 -2.02 6.26 1.76
CA LEU A 60 -2.18 5.76 0.42
C LEU A 60 -0.92 4.96 0.08
N SER A 61 -1.06 3.65 -0.12
CA SER A 61 0.06 2.77 -0.47
C SER A 61 -0.06 2.34 -1.92
N VAL A 62 1.00 2.55 -2.69
CA VAL A 62 1.09 2.20 -4.10
C VAL A 62 1.80 0.85 -4.21
N HIS A 63 1.04 -0.17 -4.62
CA HIS A 63 1.50 -1.56 -4.69
C HIS A 63 2.03 -1.94 -6.06
N LYS A 64 1.45 -1.35 -7.11
CA LYS A 64 1.82 -1.64 -8.50
C LYS A 64 1.55 -0.41 -9.34
N VAL A 65 2.50 -0.04 -10.20
CA VAL A 65 2.31 0.96 -11.25
C VAL A 65 3.09 0.49 -12.47
N ALA A 66 2.40 0.38 -13.60
CA ALA A 66 3.03 0.18 -14.90
C ALA A 66 3.08 1.50 -15.68
N ARG A 67 4.07 1.66 -16.58
CA ARG A 67 4.08 2.79 -17.51
C ARG A 67 2.90 2.68 -18.47
N ILE A 68 2.34 3.84 -18.84
CA ILE A 68 1.16 3.95 -19.71
C ILE A 68 1.32 3.07 -20.96
N ASN A 69 0.30 2.24 -21.24
CA ASN A 69 0.25 1.31 -22.38
C ASN A 69 1.32 0.20 -22.40
N THR A 70 2.08 0.01 -21.33
CA THR A 70 3.11 -1.04 -21.23
C THR A 70 2.85 -1.96 -20.04
N GLN A 71 3.55 -3.10 -20.00
CA GLN A 71 3.63 -3.97 -18.82
C GLN A 71 4.89 -3.70 -17.98
N VAL A 72 5.64 -2.64 -18.30
CA VAL A 72 6.90 -2.32 -17.63
C VAL A 72 6.60 -1.59 -16.31
N PRO A 73 7.06 -2.10 -15.15
CA PRO A 73 6.89 -1.42 -13.88
C PRO A 73 7.55 -0.04 -13.87
N ALA A 74 6.88 0.94 -13.27
CA ALA A 74 7.47 2.24 -12.97
C ALA A 74 8.17 2.17 -11.60
N ILE A 75 9.41 2.67 -11.53
CA ILE A 75 10.14 2.80 -10.27
C ILE A 75 9.69 4.11 -9.63
N LEU A 76 9.10 4.01 -8.44
CA LEU A 76 8.64 5.16 -7.67
C LEU A 76 9.66 5.47 -6.58
N GLU A 77 9.86 6.76 -6.29
CA GLU A 77 10.74 7.21 -5.20
C GLU A 77 10.13 6.92 -3.82
N ALA A 78 8.80 7.01 -3.72
CA ALA A 78 8.03 6.65 -2.53
C ALA A 78 6.81 5.80 -2.92
N THR A 79 6.57 4.74 -2.15
CA THR A 79 5.38 3.88 -2.30
C THR A 79 4.28 4.25 -1.33
N THR A 80 4.57 5.04 -0.29
CA THR A 80 3.62 5.36 0.78
C THR A 80 3.46 6.87 0.91
N PHE A 81 2.22 7.33 0.80
CA PHE A 81 1.86 8.74 0.89
C PHE A 81 0.91 8.95 2.07
N SER A 82 1.12 10.05 2.79
CA SER A 82 0.13 10.56 3.73
C SER A 82 -0.94 11.33 2.98
N MET A 83 -2.20 11.08 3.35
CA MET A 83 -3.35 11.73 2.76
C MET A 83 -3.87 12.78 3.72
N LYS A 84 -3.84 14.05 3.32
CA LYS A 84 -4.25 15.20 4.13
C LYS A 84 -5.37 15.99 3.45
N LEU A 85 -6.28 16.55 4.23
CA LEU A 85 -7.38 17.36 3.70
C LEU A 85 -7.17 18.84 4.02
N ARG A 86 -6.72 19.62 3.04
CA ARG A 86 -6.53 21.07 3.21
C ARG A 86 -7.84 21.82 3.01
N LYS A 87 -8.24 22.60 4.02
CA LYS A 87 -9.42 23.49 4.02
C LYS A 87 -10.72 22.79 3.58
N ARG A 88 -10.85 21.47 3.81
CA ARG A 88 -11.99 20.64 3.36
C ARG A 88 -12.30 20.70 1.85
N ARG A 89 -11.34 21.12 1.03
CA ARG A 89 -11.55 21.33 -0.43
C ARG A 89 -10.51 20.64 -1.30
N ALA A 90 -9.33 20.35 -0.77
CA ALA A 90 -8.26 19.71 -1.52
C ALA A 90 -7.68 18.53 -0.74
N LEU A 91 -7.62 17.39 -1.40
CA LEU A 91 -6.88 16.23 -0.93
C LEU A 91 -5.43 16.38 -1.38
N VAL A 92 -4.49 16.37 -0.43
CA VAL A 92 -3.06 16.50 -0.68
C VAL A 92 -2.38 15.20 -0.29
N LEU A 93 -1.54 14.69 -1.18
CA LEU A 93 -0.70 13.53 -0.95
C LEU A 93 0.73 14.01 -0.70
N GLU A 94 1.28 13.69 0.47
CA GLU A 94 2.66 14.05 0.83
C GLU A 94 3.44 12.76 1.09
N CYS A 95 4.64 12.62 0.52
CA CYS A 95 5.50 11.46 0.75
C CYS A 95 5.76 11.30 2.24
N LEU A 96 5.47 10.10 2.78
CA LEU A 96 5.75 9.83 4.17
C LEU A 96 7.21 9.37 4.29
N ASN A 97 8.05 10.21 4.89
CA ASN A 97 9.42 9.82 5.23
C ASN A 97 9.37 8.86 6.42
N GLN A 98 9.33 7.56 6.16
CA GLN A 98 9.56 6.58 7.23
C GLN A 98 11.05 6.57 7.58
N ALA A 99 11.36 6.50 8.87
CA ALA A 99 12.70 6.07 9.28
C ALA A 99 12.95 4.67 8.69
N PRO A 100 14.17 4.34 8.25
CA PRO A 100 14.49 3.00 7.79
C PRO A 100 13.98 2.00 8.83
N VAL A 101 13.19 1.02 8.42
CA VAL A 101 12.90 -0.11 9.32
C VAL A 101 14.26 -0.73 9.58
N ASP A 102 14.70 -0.79 10.84
CA ASP A 102 15.97 -1.43 11.18
C ASP A 102 15.92 -2.86 10.62
N GLY A 103 16.67 -3.05 9.53
CA GLY A 103 16.86 -4.36 8.96
C GLY A 103 17.52 -5.23 10.00
N SER A 104 16.95 -6.42 10.22
CA SER A 104 17.61 -7.52 10.91
C SER A 104 17.49 -7.49 12.44
N SER A 105 16.41 -8.08 12.97
CA SER A 105 16.57 -8.94 14.14
C SER A 105 17.33 -10.20 13.69
N GLY A 106 18.65 -10.07 13.53
CA GLY A 106 19.53 -11.19 13.26
C GLY A 106 19.54 -12.13 14.46
N SER A 107 18.74 -13.19 14.43
CA SER A 107 18.91 -14.32 15.35
C SER A 107 20.11 -15.14 14.89
N SER A 108 21.31 -14.71 15.21
CA SER A 108 22.51 -15.52 15.07
C SER A 108 22.55 -16.54 16.20
N TYR A 109 21.89 -17.69 16.01
CA TYR A 109 22.22 -18.91 16.72
C TYR A 109 22.34 -20.02 15.69
N GLY A 110 23.60 -20.37 15.41
CA GLY A 110 23.92 -21.53 14.60
C GLY A 110 23.47 -22.79 15.30
N THR A 111 22.46 -23.46 14.74
CA THR A 111 22.26 -24.89 14.93
C THR A 111 21.77 -25.47 13.60
N SER A 112 22.59 -26.33 13.02
CA SER A 112 22.28 -27.20 11.89
C SER A 112 20.98 -28.00 12.12
N GLY A 113 20.03 -27.96 11.18
CA GLY A 113 18.87 -28.86 11.26
C GLY A 113 17.77 -28.66 10.22
N SER A 114 17.79 -29.53 9.21
CA SER A 114 16.67 -30.13 8.48
C SER A 114 15.71 -29.29 7.63
N CYS A 115 15.64 -29.67 6.35
CA CYS A 115 14.67 -29.24 5.35
C CYS A 115 13.25 -29.68 5.70
N SER A 116 12.39 -28.73 6.04
CA SER A 116 10.94 -28.90 5.94
C SER A 116 10.32 -27.58 5.52
N GLY A 117 9.79 -27.56 4.29
CA GLY A 117 9.12 -26.41 3.69
C GLY A 117 7.84 -26.10 4.44
N SER A 118 7.90 -25.12 5.34
CA SER A 118 6.72 -24.49 5.91
C SER A 118 6.43 -23.22 5.10
N SER A 119 5.41 -23.30 4.26
CA SER A 119 4.81 -22.15 3.59
C SER A 119 4.13 -21.26 4.63
N LYS A 120 4.91 -20.48 5.38
CA LYS A 120 4.41 -19.27 6.04
C LYS A 120 4.17 -18.26 4.93
N THR A 121 2.97 -18.34 4.39
CA THR A 121 2.32 -17.23 3.69
C THR A 121 2.47 -16.01 4.59
N GLY A 122 3.36 -15.10 4.17
CA GLY A 122 3.48 -13.79 4.80
C GLY A 122 2.09 -13.17 4.87
N ASN A 123 1.76 -12.63 6.05
CA ASN A 123 0.56 -11.86 6.26
C ASN A 123 0.42 -10.89 5.08
N LEU A 124 -0.64 -11.05 4.30
CA LEU A 124 -1.00 -10.10 3.25
C LEU A 124 -1.56 -8.87 3.95
N ASP A 125 -0.66 -8.03 4.45
CA ASP A 125 -0.97 -6.66 4.84
C ASP A 125 -1.11 -5.84 3.56
N PHE A 126 -2.30 -5.27 3.37
CA PHE A 126 -2.62 -4.31 2.30
C PHE A 126 -2.28 -2.87 2.71
#